data_AF-A0A3D2VRU8-F1
#
_entry.id   AF-A0A3D2VRU8-F1
#
_cell.length_a   1.000
_cell.length_b   1.000
_cell.length_c   1.000
_cell.angle_alpha   90.00
_cell.angle_beta   90.00
_cell.angle_gamma   90.00
#
_symmetry.space_group_name_H-M   'P 1'
#
loop_
_entity.id
_entity.type
_entity.pdbx_description
1 polymer ?
#
loop_
_entity_poly.entity_id
_entity_poly.type
_entity_poly.pdbx_seq_one_letter_code
_entity_poly.pdbx_strand_id
1 'polypeptide(L)'
;IFTQLAFLMGTVWVMNLVASALKGISLGLSTLVTAAAQGAVAWYGTYVVGKAAEQYFAQGKSWGEGGPKRVVQDILDSLDRESLLAQARDDILSRLKPLL
;
A
#
# COMPACT_ATOMS: atom_id res chain seq x y z
N ILE A 1 -18.21 -21.88 -39.44
CA ILE A 1 -17.39 -22.15 -38.24
C ILE A 1 -16.16 -21.24 -38.18
N PHE A 2 -15.18 -21.37 -39.09
CA PHE A 2 -13.97 -20.52 -39.09
C PHE A 2 -14.25 -19.01 -39.16
N THR A 3 -15.20 -18.57 -39.99
CA THR A 3 -15.56 -17.14 -40.13
C THR A 3 -16.15 -16.55 -38.84
N GLN A 4 -16.96 -17.32 -38.12
CA GLN A 4 -17.56 -16.88 -36.85
C GLN A 4 -16.51 -16.82 -35.74
N LEU A 5 -15.59 -17.77 -35.70
CA LEU A 5 -14.45 -17.74 -34.78
C LEU A 5 -13.51 -16.57 -35.05
N ALA A 6 -13.19 -16.29 -36.32
CA ALA A 6 -12.36 -15.15 -36.70
C ALA A 6 -13.02 -13.82 -36.31
N PHE A 7 -14.34 -13.69 -36.52
CA PHE A 7 -15.08 -12.51 -36.11
C PHE A 7 -15.09 -12.34 -34.58
N LEU A 8 -15.36 -13.42 -33.83
CA LEU A 8 -15.35 -13.41 -32.37
C LEU A 8 -13.95 -13.03 -31.84
N MET A 9 -12.90 -13.68 -32.33
CA MET A 9 -11.52 -13.38 -31.94
C MET A 9 -11.11 -11.96 -32.30
N GLY A 10 -11.54 -11.44 -33.45
CA GLY A 10 -11.30 -10.04 -33.85
C GLY A 10 -11.93 -9.06 -32.86
N THR A 11 -13.19 -9.26 -32.48
CA THR A 11 -13.86 -8.40 -31.47
C THR A 11 -13.19 -8.48 -30.10
N VAL A 12 -12.76 -9.68 -29.67
CA VAL A 12 -12.04 -9.87 -28.41
C VAL A 12 -10.70 -9.15 -28.43
N TRP A 13 -9.95 -9.22 -29.54
CA TRP A 13 -8.66 -8.55 -29.68
C TRP A 13 -8.81 -7.02 -29.64
N VAL A 14 -9.78 -6.49 -30.39
CA VAL A 14 -10.08 -5.05 -30.39
C VAL A 14 -10.46 -4.58 -28.98
N MET A 15 -11.32 -5.31 -28.28
CA MET A 15 -11.72 -4.95 -26.93
C MET A 15 -10.53 -4.99 -25.95
N ASN A 16 -9.63 -5.97 -26.08
CA ASN A 16 -8.41 -6.03 -25.28
C ASN A 16 -7.46 -4.87 -25.57
N LEU A 17 -7.37 -4.44 -26.82
CA LEU A 17 -6.51 -3.34 -27.25
C LEU A 17 -7.06 -2.00 -26.72
N VAL A 18 -8.37 -1.78 -26.81
CA VAL A 18 -9.06 -0.63 -26.21
C VAL A 18 -8.89 -0.63 -24.69
N ALA A 19 -9.09 -1.77 -24.03
CA ALA A 19 -8.88 -1.88 -22.58
C ALA A 19 -7.43 -1.61 -22.17
N SER A 20 -6.45 -2.05 -22.96
CA SER A 20 -5.03 -1.79 -22.72
C SER A 20 -4.68 -0.32 -22.93
N ALA A 21 -5.25 0.33 -23.94
CA ALA A 21 -5.12 1.77 -24.15
C ALA A 21 -5.73 2.57 -22.99
N LEU A 22 -6.94 2.21 -22.53
CA LEU A 22 -7.57 2.84 -21.36
C LEU A 22 -6.76 2.64 -20.07
N LYS A 23 -6.18 1.44 -19.86
CA LYS A 23 -5.25 1.18 -18.74
C LYS A 23 -3.97 2.01 -18.85
N GLY A 24 -3.41 2.15 -20.06
CA GLY A 24 -2.24 2.98 -20.33
C GLY A 24 -2.52 4.47 -20.12
N ILE A 25 -3.64 4.98 -20.64
CA ILE A 25 -4.06 6.38 -20.53
C ILE A 25 -4.43 6.73 -19.09
N SER A 26 -5.12 5.82 -18.39
CA SER A 26 -5.39 6.02 -16.96
C SER A 26 -4.14 5.86 -16.10
N LEU A 27 -3.00 5.41 -16.64
CA LEU A 27 -1.80 5.02 -15.89
C LEU A 27 -2.12 4.07 -14.71
N GLY A 28 -3.24 3.34 -14.80
CA GLY A 28 -3.80 2.62 -13.66
C GLY A 28 -4.06 3.54 -12.46
N LEU A 29 -4.70 4.69 -12.63
CA LEU A 29 -4.99 5.65 -11.55
C LEU A 29 -5.67 4.97 -10.35
N SER A 30 -6.53 3.97 -10.60
CA SER A 30 -7.10 3.11 -9.58
C SER A 30 -6.07 2.19 -8.91
N THR A 31 -5.13 1.63 -9.68
CA THR A 31 -3.95 0.90 -9.18
C THR A 31 -3.04 1.80 -8.35
N LEU A 32 -2.77 3.03 -8.76
CA LEU A 32 -1.99 4.00 -7.99
C LEU A 32 -2.68 4.33 -6.67
N VAL A 33 -3.99 4.61 -6.68
CA VAL A 33 -4.76 4.89 -5.46
C VAL A 33 -4.74 3.68 -4.52
N THR A 34 -4.95 2.48 -5.04
CA THR A 34 -4.99 1.25 -4.23
C THR A 34 -3.61 0.88 -3.71
N ALA A 35 -2.59 0.92 -4.57
CA ALA A 35 -1.20 0.64 -4.22
C ALA A 35 -0.64 1.68 -3.26
N ALA A 36 -1.04 2.96 -3.37
CA ALA A 36 -0.68 4.00 -2.43
C ALA A 36 -1.24 3.71 -1.04
N ALA A 37 -2.53 3.37 -0.94
CA ALA A 37 -3.14 3.01 0.34
C ALA A 37 -2.46 1.77 0.96
N GLN A 38 -2.16 0.74 0.16
CA GLN A 38 -1.44 -0.45 0.63
C GLN A 38 0.01 -0.15 1.04
N GLY A 39 0.70 0.71 0.28
CA GLY A 39 2.04 1.18 0.59
C GLY A 39 2.11 1.98 1.89
N ALA A 40 1.09 2.80 2.17
CA ALA A 40 0.98 3.57 3.41
C ALA A 40 0.94 2.65 4.64
N VAL A 41 0.08 1.64 4.58
CA VAL A 41 -0.06 0.65 5.66
C VAL A 41 1.22 -0.16 5.85
N ALA A 42 1.87 -0.57 4.76
CA ALA A 42 3.13 -1.31 4.82
C ALA A 42 4.25 -0.48 5.47
N TRP A 43 4.40 0.79 5.08
CA TRP A 43 5.38 1.71 5.66
C TRP A 43 5.15 1.90 7.16
N TYR A 44 3.89 2.05 7.57
CA TYR A 44 3.53 2.16 8.99
C TYR A 44 3.90 0.90 9.78
N GLY A 45 3.63 -0.28 9.23
CA GLY A 45 4.02 -1.55 9.83
C GLY A 45 5.53 -1.62 10.10
N THR A 46 6.35 -1.19 9.14
CA THR A 46 7.81 -1.13 9.32
C THR A 46 8.23 -0.16 10.43
N TYR A 47 7.60 1.01 10.51
CA TYR A 47 7.89 1.99 11.57
C TYR A 47 7.57 1.44 12.97
N VAL A 48 6.39 0.83 13.14
CA VAL A 48 5.98 0.22 14.42
C VAL A 48 6.94 -0.89 14.83
N VAL A 49 7.34 -1.74 13.88
CA VAL A 49 8.33 -2.80 14.14
C VAL A 49 9.69 -2.22 14.55
N GLY A 50 10.14 -1.14 13.90
CA GLY A 50 11.37 -0.44 14.27
C GLY A 50 11.33 0.12 15.69
N LYS A 51 10.20 0.74 16.08
CA LYS A 51 9.99 1.24 17.45
C LYS A 51 9.93 0.11 18.48
N ALA A 52 9.28 -0.99 18.15
CA ALA A 52 9.27 -2.17 19.01
C ALA A 52 10.68 -2.75 19.21
N ALA A 53 11.50 -2.79 18.14
CA ALA A 53 12.88 -3.22 18.22
C ALA A 53 13.74 -2.27 19.08
N GLU A 54 13.61 -0.95 18.89
CA GLU A 54 14.29 0.05 19.72
C GLU A 54 13.99 -0.15 21.21
N GLN A 55 12.71 -0.33 21.56
CA GLN A 55 12.28 -0.53 22.93
C GLN A 55 12.75 -1.87 23.51
N TYR A 56 12.77 -2.93 22.71
CA TYR A 56 13.34 -4.23 23.10
C TYR A 56 14.85 -4.13 23.41
N PHE A 57 15.61 -3.41 22.58
CA PHE A 57 17.04 -3.22 22.81
C PHE A 57 17.31 -2.29 24.00
N ALA A 58 16.53 -1.22 24.18
CA ALA A 58 16.64 -0.30 25.30
C ALA A 58 16.37 -0.99 26.65
N GLN A 59 15.49 -1.99 26.67
CA GLN A 59 15.21 -2.83 27.84
C GLN A 59 16.21 -4.00 28.02
N GLY A 60 17.36 -3.95 27.35
CA GLY A 60 18.42 -4.94 27.52
C GLY A 60 18.14 -6.28 26.84
N LYS A 61 17.42 -6.27 25.70
CA LYS A 61 16.91 -7.47 25.00
C LYS A 61 15.81 -8.19 25.77
N SER A 62 15.00 -7.42 26.50
CA SER A 62 13.82 -7.90 27.22
C SER A 62 12.60 -7.09 26.81
N TRP A 63 11.42 -7.69 26.91
CA TRP A 63 10.15 -7.00 26.70
C TRP A 63 9.57 -6.42 28.01
N GLY A 64 10.30 -6.57 29.11
CA GLY A 64 9.84 -6.16 30.45
C GLY A 64 8.68 -7.01 30.95
N GLU A 65 8.10 -6.62 32.09
CA GLU A 65 7.03 -7.38 32.76
C GLU A 65 5.73 -7.44 31.94
N GLY A 66 5.48 -6.45 31.07
CA GLY A 66 4.29 -6.39 30.23
C GLY A 66 4.33 -7.30 28.99
N GLY A 67 5.51 -7.80 28.61
CA GLY A 67 5.69 -8.62 27.42
C GLY A 67 5.47 -7.88 26.08
N PRO A 68 5.78 -8.53 24.95
CA PRO A 68 5.81 -7.90 23.62
C PRO A 68 4.46 -7.32 23.19
N LYS A 69 3.35 -7.94 23.59
CA LYS A 69 2.00 -7.47 23.23
C LYS A 69 1.67 -6.12 23.85
N ARG A 70 2.04 -5.93 25.13
CA ARG A 70 1.79 -4.68 25.86
C ARG A 70 2.63 -3.54 25.27
N VAL A 71 3.90 -3.81 24.99
CA VAL A 71 4.82 -2.86 24.35
C VAL A 71 4.29 -2.39 23.00
N VAL A 72 3.84 -3.32 22.14
CA VAL A 72 3.26 -2.95 20.83
C VAL A 72 1.96 -2.16 21.00
N GLN A 73 1.12 -2.52 21.98
CA GLN A 73 -0.10 -1.75 22.28
C GLN A 73 0.23 -0.33 22.75
N ASP A 74 1.20 -0.15 23.65
CA ASP A 74 1.58 1.17 24.14
C ASP A 74 2.17 2.05 23.00
N ILE A 75 2.92 1.44 22.08
CA ILE A 75 3.37 2.13 20.85
C ILE A 75 2.16 2.55 20.01
N LEU A 76 1.21 1.65 19.77
CA LEU A 76 0.00 1.96 18.99
C LEU A 76 -0.92 2.99 19.66
N ASP A 77 -1.00 3.00 20.99
CA ASP A 77 -1.83 3.92 21.77
C ASP A 77 -1.19 5.31 21.89
N SER A 78 0.14 5.39 21.87
CA SER A 78 0.87 6.68 21.79
C SER A 78 0.81 7.33 20.39
N LEU A 79 0.41 6.56 19.38
CA LEU A 79 0.35 6.95 18.00
C LEU A 79 -1.08 7.38 17.65
N ASP A 80 -1.29 8.67 17.43
CA ASP A 80 -2.59 9.23 17.03
C ASP A 80 -2.95 8.74 15.61
N ARG A 81 -3.73 7.66 15.57
CA ARG A 81 -3.93 6.78 14.41
C ARG A 81 -4.52 7.52 13.22
N GLU A 82 -5.46 8.43 13.47
CA GLU A 82 -6.07 9.27 12.44
C GLU A 82 -5.03 10.24 11.84
N SER A 83 -4.21 10.87 12.67
CA SER A 83 -3.16 11.80 12.19
C SER A 83 -2.08 11.09 11.36
N LEU A 84 -1.75 9.85 11.74
CA LEU A 84 -0.70 9.07 11.11
C LEU A 84 -1.14 8.49 9.77
N LEU A 85 -2.39 8.04 9.66
CA LEU A 85 -2.95 7.60 8.38
C LEU A 85 -3.07 8.79 7.41
N ALA A 86 -3.41 9.98 7.90
CA ALA A 86 -3.45 11.19 7.10
C ALA A 86 -2.04 11.61 6.61
N GLN A 87 -1.03 11.61 7.49
CA GLN A 87 0.36 11.89 7.11
C GLN A 87 0.91 10.87 6.11
N ALA A 88 0.70 9.57 6.33
CA ALA A 88 1.19 8.52 5.42
C ALA A 88 0.57 8.64 4.02
N ARG A 89 -0.72 9.01 3.94
CA ARG A 89 -1.40 9.29 2.67
C ARG A 89 -0.77 10.48 1.95
N ASP A 90 -0.56 11.59 2.65
CA ASP A 90 0.00 12.81 2.06
C ASP A 90 1.46 12.62 1.60
N ASP A 91 2.27 11.90 2.38
CA ASP A 91 3.66 11.58 2.02
C ASP A 91 3.74 10.74 0.75
N ILE A 92 2.87 9.74 0.59
CA ILE A 92 2.84 8.91 -0.61
C ILE A 92 2.35 9.69 -1.83
N LEU A 93 1.31 10.51 -1.67
CA LEU A 93 0.85 11.40 -2.75
C LEU A 93 1.92 12.41 -3.15
N SER A 94 2.71 12.91 -2.20
CA SER A 94 3.81 13.85 -2.46
C SER A 94 4.94 13.20 -3.27
N ARG A 95 5.25 11.92 -3.03
CA ARG A 95 6.27 11.16 -3.76
C ARG A 95 5.81 10.66 -5.12
N LEU A 96 4.50 10.49 -5.32
CA LEU A 96 3.90 10.14 -6.60
C LEU A 96 3.73 11.35 -7.53
N LYS A 97 3.51 12.54 -6.99
CA LYS A 97 3.42 13.80 -7.74
C LYS A 97 4.57 14.07 -8.73
N PRO A 98 5.86 13.84 -8.40
CA PRO A 98 6.97 14.05 -9.32
C PRO A 98 7.17 12.93 -10.35
N LEU A 99 6.38 11.85 -10.31
CA LEU A 99 6.44 10.72 -11.26
C LEU A 99 5.31 10.77 -12.31
N LEU A 100 4.46 11.79 -12.26
CA LEU A 100 3.41 12.15 -13.22
C LEU A 100 3.85 13.39 -14.00
#